data_AF-A0A2T0QQN8-F1
#
_entry.id   AF-A0A2T0QQN8-F1
#
_cell.length_a   1.000
_cell.length_b   1.000
_cell.length_c   1.000
_cell.angle_alpha   90.00
_cell.angle_beta   90.00
_cell.angle_gamma   90.00
#
_symmetry.space_group_name_H-M   'P 1'
#
loop_
_entity.id
_entity.type
_entity.pdbx_description
1 polymer ?
#
loop_
_entity_poly.entity_id
_entity_poly.type
_entity_poly.pdbx_seq_one_letter_code
_entity_poly.pdbx_strand_id
1 'polypeptide(L)'
;MPYEDLYRAHALTGSLFQTVPIRKAAFLIALDNDVRDQSEIDADLPNNGDFAHWWMASELEPSGKLKASRDKFERALLKSVETGRLSAAIVARNIDDEIDPIYTIVPINDIRDWCLERDVDTGDWIAHHEETEIEFSDAIIDEIATHYSPGTAALGTYDAAALETYRSSDESERADQYRRLLQEVQKLRSETSQGIKAEPDGPINTREKNSLLTVIGALITALSDRLPEGYKRAQAVASLTDRIGASLSVNTVDKILKQIDAAVDRRRGANR
;
A
#
# COMPACT_ATOMS: atom_id res chain seq x y z
N MET A 1 10.28 10.56 4.30
CA MET A 1 11.03 10.68 3.02
C MET A 1 10.68 12.00 2.34
N PRO A 2 11.56 12.61 1.51
CA PRO A 2 11.09 13.64 0.59
C PRO A 2 10.00 13.00 -0.31
N TYR A 3 8.89 13.70 -0.56
CA TYR A 3 7.72 13.23 -1.34
C TYR A 3 6.79 12.20 -0.67
N GLU A 4 6.89 11.94 0.63
CA GLU A 4 6.02 10.97 1.31
C GLU A 4 4.51 11.30 1.19
N ASP A 5 4.16 12.59 1.23
CA ASP A 5 2.77 13.04 1.07
C ASP A 5 2.25 12.81 -0.36
N LEU A 6 3.12 12.90 -1.36
CA LEU A 6 2.78 12.65 -2.77
C LEU A 6 2.42 11.17 -2.99
N TYR A 7 3.26 10.26 -2.48
CA TYR A 7 2.98 8.83 -2.57
C TYR A 7 1.73 8.42 -1.79
N ARG A 8 1.51 8.99 -0.60
CA ARG A 8 0.30 8.72 0.19
C ARG A 8 -0.98 9.14 -0.54
N ALA A 9 -0.95 10.27 -1.26
CA ALA A 9 -2.10 10.73 -2.04
C ALA A 9 -2.47 9.76 -3.18
N HIS A 10 -1.48 9.11 -3.78
CA HIS A 10 -1.64 8.20 -4.91
C HIS A 10 -1.73 6.70 -4.52
N ALA A 11 -1.41 6.35 -3.27
CA ALA A 11 -1.54 4.99 -2.76
C ALA A 11 -3.01 4.53 -2.72
N LEU A 12 -3.94 5.44 -2.43
CA LEU A 12 -5.37 5.14 -2.34
C LEU A 12 -6.05 4.97 -3.70
N THR A 13 -5.43 5.44 -4.78
CA THR A 13 -5.98 5.37 -6.15
C THR A 13 -5.57 4.12 -6.91
N GLY A 14 -4.76 3.23 -6.31
CA GLY A 14 -4.22 2.05 -6.99
C GLY A 14 -3.24 2.37 -8.12
N SER A 15 -2.95 3.66 -8.34
CA SER A 15 -2.10 4.16 -9.44
C SER A 15 -0.62 3.86 -9.26
N LEU A 16 -0.23 3.25 -8.13
CA LEU A 16 1.12 2.77 -7.86
C LEU A 16 1.32 1.30 -8.23
N PHE A 17 0.25 0.58 -8.55
CA PHE A 17 0.34 -0.82 -8.92
C PHE A 17 0.99 -0.99 -10.30
N GLN A 18 1.94 -1.92 -10.43
CA GLN A 18 2.71 -2.16 -11.67
C GLN A 18 3.39 -0.89 -12.20
N THR A 19 4.00 -0.13 -11.29
CA THR A 19 4.74 1.07 -11.64
C THR A 19 6.19 0.98 -11.20
N VAL A 20 7.08 1.67 -11.91
CA VAL A 20 8.51 1.61 -11.68
C VAL A 20 9.13 3.00 -11.73
N PRO A 21 10.10 3.33 -10.86
CA PRO A 21 10.86 4.57 -10.97
C PRO A 21 11.61 4.67 -12.30
N ILE A 22 11.71 5.87 -12.87
CA ILE A 22 12.42 6.10 -14.15
C ILE A 22 13.85 5.54 -14.10
N ARG A 23 14.56 5.78 -13.00
CA ARG A 23 15.94 5.31 -12.83
C ARG A 23 16.05 3.78 -12.83
N LYS A 24 15.07 3.10 -12.21
CA LYS A 24 15.00 1.64 -12.16
C LYS A 24 14.63 1.08 -13.54
N ALA A 25 13.64 1.67 -14.22
CA ALA A 25 13.30 1.30 -15.59
C ALA A 25 14.49 1.43 -16.55
N ALA A 26 15.21 2.54 -16.50
CA ALA A 26 16.41 2.77 -17.31
C ALA A 26 17.48 1.70 -17.09
N PHE A 27 17.61 1.23 -15.86
CA PHE A 27 18.55 0.19 -15.49
C PHE A 27 18.13 -1.19 -15.99
N LEU A 28 16.86 -1.56 -15.83
CA LEU A 28 16.32 -2.84 -16.34
C LEU A 28 16.45 -2.92 -17.87
N ILE A 29 16.08 -1.84 -18.57
CA ILE A 29 16.28 -1.73 -20.03
C ILE A 29 17.77 -1.85 -20.39
N ALA A 30 18.65 -1.21 -19.61
CA ALA A 30 20.09 -1.28 -19.85
C ALA A 30 20.64 -2.70 -19.68
N LEU A 31 20.11 -3.49 -18.74
CA LEU A 31 20.48 -4.90 -18.57
C LEU A 31 19.96 -5.77 -19.71
N ASP A 32 18.71 -5.58 -20.13
CA ASP A 32 18.12 -6.35 -21.24
C ASP A 32 18.85 -6.10 -22.57
N ASN A 33 19.40 -4.89 -22.76
CA ASN A 33 20.09 -4.51 -23.98
C ASN A 33 21.63 -4.59 -23.87
N ASP A 34 22.16 -5.15 -22.78
CA ASP A 34 23.59 -5.39 -22.63
C ASP A 34 23.96 -6.73 -23.27
N VAL A 35 24.49 -6.67 -24.49
CA VAL A 35 24.89 -7.85 -25.29
C VAL A 35 26.20 -8.50 -24.78
N ARG A 36 26.73 -8.04 -23.64
CA ARG A 36 27.94 -8.60 -23.03
C ARG A 36 27.59 -9.88 -22.28
N ASP A 37 28.52 -10.83 -22.29
CA ASP A 37 28.42 -12.02 -21.45
C ASP A 37 28.29 -11.56 -19.99
N GLN A 38 27.23 -11.99 -19.28
CA GLN A 38 26.93 -11.54 -17.92
C GLN A 38 28.06 -11.83 -16.93
N SER A 39 29.01 -12.68 -17.33
CA SER A 39 30.27 -12.99 -16.63
C SER A 39 31.31 -11.85 -16.61
N GLU A 40 31.19 -10.82 -17.47
CA GLU A 40 32.10 -9.66 -17.54
C GLU A 40 31.58 -8.41 -16.79
N ILE A 41 30.42 -8.53 -16.12
CA ILE A 41 29.93 -7.45 -15.26
C ILE A 41 30.74 -7.51 -13.97
N ASP A 42 31.87 -6.79 -13.93
CA ASP A 42 32.60 -6.43 -12.71
C ASP A 42 31.72 -5.51 -11.86
N ALA A 43 30.69 -6.08 -11.24
CA ALA A 43 30.07 -5.50 -10.09
C ALA A 43 30.84 -6.02 -8.88
N ASP A 44 31.59 -5.15 -8.21
CA ASP A 44 31.95 -5.38 -6.81
C ASP A 44 30.61 -5.39 -6.04
N LEU A 45 29.97 -6.56 -6.01
CA LEU A 45 28.72 -6.81 -5.33
C LEU A 45 29.02 -6.93 -3.83
N PRO A 46 28.54 -6.02 -2.98
CA PRO A 46 28.55 -6.27 -1.55
C PRO A 46 27.57 -7.42 -1.26
N ASN A 47 27.92 -8.30 -0.33
CA ASN A 47 27.09 -9.40 0.18
C ASN A 47 26.80 -10.56 -0.79
N ASN A 48 27.84 -11.16 -1.38
CA ASN A 48 27.79 -12.53 -1.96
C ASN A 48 26.60 -12.82 -2.90
N GLY A 49 26.15 -11.84 -3.71
CA GLY A 49 25.10 -12.06 -4.70
C GLY A 49 23.68 -12.19 -4.15
N ASP A 50 23.38 -11.57 -3.00
CA ASP A 50 22.00 -11.50 -2.50
C ASP A 50 21.23 -10.34 -3.15
N PHE A 51 20.38 -10.66 -4.13
CA PHE A 51 19.63 -9.70 -4.96
C PHE A 51 18.45 -9.01 -4.22
N ALA A 52 18.14 -9.44 -2.99
CA ALA A 52 16.91 -9.07 -2.28
C ALA A 52 16.91 -7.66 -1.66
N HIS A 53 18.05 -6.97 -1.55
CA HIS A 53 18.14 -5.69 -0.82
C HIS A 53 18.43 -4.42 -1.65
N TRP A 54 18.49 -4.55 -2.98
CA TRP A 54 18.94 -3.47 -3.90
C TRP A 54 17.97 -2.28 -4.07
N TRP A 55 16.71 -2.39 -3.64
CA TRP A 55 15.61 -1.71 -4.35
C TRP A 55 15.23 -0.35 -3.72
N MET A 56 15.82 -0.02 -2.57
CA MET A 56 15.69 1.29 -1.90
C MET A 56 17.03 1.96 -1.57
N ALA A 57 18.16 1.33 -1.90
CA ALA A 57 19.48 1.90 -1.60
C ALA A 57 19.98 2.73 -2.78
N SER A 58 20.07 4.05 -2.58
CA SER A 58 20.77 4.99 -3.48
C SER A 58 22.28 4.70 -3.62
N GLU A 59 22.79 3.72 -2.87
CA GLU A 59 24.22 3.42 -2.70
C GLU A 59 24.76 2.37 -3.69
N LEU A 60 23.91 1.73 -4.49
CA LEU A 60 24.32 0.69 -5.43
C LEU A 60 24.17 1.18 -6.87
N GLU A 61 25.09 2.06 -7.28
CA GLU A 61 25.16 2.49 -8.67
C GLU A 61 25.95 1.49 -9.53
N PRO A 62 25.43 1.07 -10.70
CA PRO A 62 26.27 0.40 -11.69
C PRO A 62 27.47 1.26 -12.04
N SER A 63 28.61 0.61 -12.27
CA SER A 63 29.86 1.24 -12.69
C SER A 63 30.15 0.96 -14.18
N GLY A 64 31.12 1.69 -14.74
CA GLY A 64 31.63 1.43 -16.10
C GLY A 64 30.61 1.64 -17.23
N LYS A 65 30.60 0.72 -18.21
CA LYS A 65 29.76 0.81 -19.43
C LYS A 65 28.26 0.62 -19.14
N LEU A 66 27.92 -0.15 -18.10
CA LEU A 66 26.53 -0.34 -17.69
C LEU A 66 25.94 0.96 -17.14
N LYS A 67 26.75 1.72 -16.38
CA LYS A 67 26.40 3.09 -15.96
C LYS A 67 26.08 3.99 -17.15
N ALA A 68 26.95 3.98 -18.18
CA ALA A 68 26.76 4.79 -19.36
C ALA A 68 25.50 4.40 -20.17
N SER A 69 25.19 3.10 -20.24
CA SER A 69 23.97 2.59 -20.87
C SER A 69 22.72 3.02 -20.10
N ARG A 70 22.70 2.81 -18.78
CA ARG A 70 21.64 3.31 -17.88
C ARG A 70 21.44 4.81 -18.06
N ASP A 71 22.49 5.61 -17.97
CA ASP A 71 22.41 7.09 -18.06
C ASP A 71 21.90 7.56 -19.44
N LYS A 72 22.11 6.76 -20.50
CA LYS A 72 21.54 7.03 -21.82
C LYS A 72 20.03 6.78 -21.82
N PHE A 73 19.57 5.65 -21.29
CA PHE A 73 18.14 5.34 -21.20
C PHE A 73 17.41 6.26 -20.22
N GLU A 74 18.03 6.59 -19.08
CA GLU A 74 17.48 7.51 -18.07
C GLU A 74 17.19 8.88 -18.68
N ARG A 75 18.16 9.46 -19.41
CA ARG A 75 17.95 10.73 -20.14
C ARG A 75 16.87 10.61 -21.22
N ALA A 76 16.78 9.48 -21.90
CA ALA A 76 15.78 9.28 -22.95
C ALA A 76 14.35 9.17 -22.38
N LEU A 77 14.20 8.48 -21.24
CA LEU A 77 12.95 8.37 -20.51
C LEU A 77 12.53 9.72 -19.92
N LEU A 78 13.44 10.43 -19.24
CA LEU A 78 13.18 11.77 -18.70
C LEU A 78 12.69 12.74 -19.79
N LYS A 79 13.40 12.80 -20.92
CA LYS A 79 12.97 13.63 -22.06
C LYS A 79 11.60 13.23 -22.61
N SER A 80 11.26 11.94 -22.55
CA SER A 80 9.96 11.45 -23.01
C SER A 80 8.83 11.83 -22.06
N VAL A 81 9.09 11.87 -20.75
CA VAL A 81 8.15 12.39 -19.75
C VAL A 81 7.98 13.90 -19.91
N GLU A 82 9.06 14.66 -20.07
CA GLU A 82 9.02 16.12 -20.26
C GLU A 82 8.24 16.52 -21.52
N THR A 83 8.38 15.74 -22.60
CA THR A 83 7.68 15.99 -23.87
C THR A 83 6.25 15.45 -23.89
N GLY A 84 5.79 14.81 -22.81
CA GLY A 84 4.45 14.22 -22.71
C GLY A 84 4.24 12.98 -23.59
N ARG A 85 5.33 12.37 -24.08
CA ARG A 85 5.27 11.11 -24.85
C ARG A 85 5.20 9.87 -23.96
N LEU A 86 5.60 10.01 -22.69
CA LEU A 86 5.49 8.96 -21.69
C LEU A 86 4.62 9.47 -20.54
N SER A 87 3.54 8.75 -20.24
CA SER A 87 2.60 9.11 -19.18
C SER A 87 3.14 8.67 -17.83
N ALA A 88 3.62 9.62 -17.03
CA ALA A 88 4.06 9.31 -15.66
C ALA A 88 2.86 9.23 -14.71
N ALA A 89 2.81 8.20 -13.87
CA ALA A 89 1.80 8.06 -12.83
C ALA A 89 2.02 9.09 -11.72
N ILE A 90 3.28 9.35 -11.38
CA ILE A 90 3.69 10.37 -10.40
C ILE A 90 4.92 11.08 -10.93
N VAL A 91 4.86 12.42 -10.98
CA VAL A 91 6.00 13.27 -11.33
C VAL A 91 6.52 13.94 -10.07
N ALA A 92 7.69 13.50 -9.60
CA ALA A 92 8.41 14.16 -8.52
C ALA A 92 9.33 15.22 -9.12
N ARG A 93 9.31 16.43 -8.55
CA ARG A 93 10.18 17.53 -9.00
C ARG A 93 11.00 18.05 -7.83
N ASN A 94 12.28 18.33 -8.10
CA ASN A 94 13.19 18.92 -7.13
C ASN A 94 12.89 20.42 -6.93
N ILE A 95 13.67 21.07 -6.06
CA ILE A 95 13.54 22.51 -5.76
C ILE A 95 13.81 23.37 -7.00
N ASP A 96 14.61 22.86 -7.94
CA ASP A 96 14.99 23.53 -9.19
C ASP A 96 13.97 23.26 -10.33
N ASP A 97 12.81 22.67 -10.03
CA ASP A 97 11.75 22.29 -10.97
C ASP A 97 12.17 21.25 -12.04
N GLU A 98 13.25 20.51 -11.78
CA GLU A 98 13.67 19.37 -12.61
C GLU A 98 12.99 18.08 -12.14
N ILE A 99 12.68 17.19 -13.08
CA ILE A 99 12.07 15.89 -12.78
C ILE A 99 13.10 15.01 -12.09
N ASP A 100 12.75 14.51 -10.89
CA ASP A 100 13.61 13.61 -10.14
C ASP A 100 13.42 12.16 -10.65
N PRO A 101 14.45 11.53 -11.27
CA PRO A 101 14.33 10.20 -11.85
C PRO A 101 14.21 9.08 -10.81
N ILE A 102 14.58 9.34 -9.55
CA ILE A 102 14.51 8.35 -8.47
C ILE A 102 13.08 8.25 -7.94
N TYR A 103 12.37 9.36 -7.90
CA TYR A 103 11.04 9.45 -7.29
C TYR A 103 9.90 9.59 -8.32
N THR A 104 10.22 9.88 -9.58
CA THR A 104 9.23 9.87 -10.66
C THR A 104 8.92 8.44 -11.09
N ILE A 105 7.64 8.11 -11.07
CA ILE A 105 7.12 6.75 -11.27
C ILE A 105 6.29 6.70 -12.56
N VAL A 106 6.52 5.65 -13.35
CA VAL A 106 5.85 5.41 -14.63
C VAL A 106 5.24 4.01 -14.63
N PRO A 107 4.05 3.80 -15.22
CA PRO A 107 3.51 2.46 -15.43
C PRO A 107 4.44 1.59 -16.28
N ILE A 108 4.58 0.31 -15.93
CA ILE A 108 5.47 -0.60 -16.66
C ILE A 108 4.95 -0.83 -18.10
N ASN A 109 3.64 -0.85 -18.30
CA ASN A 109 3.04 -0.94 -19.64
C ASN A 109 3.45 0.23 -20.54
N ASP A 110 3.44 1.46 -20.02
CA ASP A 110 3.85 2.64 -20.79
C ASP A 110 5.34 2.59 -21.16
N ILE A 111 6.18 1.98 -20.31
CA ILE A 111 7.60 1.74 -20.61
C ILE A 111 7.76 0.68 -21.71
N ARG A 112 6.97 -0.41 -21.68
CA ARG A 112 6.98 -1.41 -22.75
C ARG A 112 6.59 -0.81 -24.09
N ASP A 113 5.52 -0.04 -24.12
CA ASP A 113 5.08 0.66 -25.33
C ASP A 113 6.17 1.60 -25.84
N TRP A 114 6.81 2.35 -24.93
CA TRP A 114 7.92 3.23 -25.26
C TRP A 114 9.14 2.49 -25.84
N CYS A 115 9.47 1.32 -25.31
CA CYS A 115 10.56 0.47 -25.80
C CYS A 115 10.23 -0.11 -27.18
N LEU A 116 9.01 -0.62 -27.35
CA LEU A 116 8.53 -1.20 -28.61
C LEU A 116 8.52 -0.16 -29.74
N GLU A 117 8.11 1.08 -29.46
CA GLU A 117 8.18 2.19 -30.42
C GLU A 117 9.60 2.51 -30.91
N ARG A 118 10.62 2.18 -30.10
CA ARG A 118 12.02 2.55 -30.32
C ARG A 118 12.91 1.38 -30.71
N ASP A 119 12.31 0.22 -30.95
CA ASP A 119 13.03 -1.02 -31.28
C ASP A 119 14.07 -1.36 -30.20
N VAL A 120 13.68 -1.15 -28.94
CA VAL A 120 14.47 -1.49 -27.75
C VAL A 120 13.92 -2.79 -27.17
N ASP A 121 14.82 -3.75 -26.89
CA ASP A 121 14.39 -5.05 -26.39
C ASP A 121 13.89 -4.92 -24.94
N THR A 122 12.73 -5.52 -24.68
CA THR A 122 12.19 -5.70 -23.33
C THR A 122 12.39 -7.17 -22.99
N GLY A 123 13.62 -7.48 -22.58
CA GLY A 123 14.04 -8.84 -22.24
C GLY A 123 13.45 -9.33 -20.92
N ASP A 124 14.16 -10.27 -20.31
CA ASP A 124 13.68 -10.99 -19.13
C ASP A 124 13.72 -10.14 -17.85
N TRP A 125 14.52 -9.07 -17.78
CA TRP A 125 14.67 -8.30 -16.53
C TRP A 125 13.44 -7.48 -16.18
N ILE A 126 12.76 -6.89 -17.18
CA ILE A 126 11.49 -6.20 -16.95
C ILE A 126 10.40 -7.20 -16.55
N ALA A 127 10.34 -8.36 -17.20
CA ALA A 127 9.38 -9.41 -16.87
C ALA A 127 9.59 -9.94 -15.45
N HIS A 128 10.84 -10.24 -15.08
CA HIS A 128 11.19 -10.70 -13.76
C HIS A 128 10.87 -9.67 -12.66
N HIS A 129 11.06 -8.37 -12.95
CA HIS A 129 10.64 -7.31 -12.04
C HIS A 129 9.13 -7.34 -11.80
N GLU A 130 8.32 -7.48 -12.85
CA GLU A 130 6.87 -7.57 -12.71
C GLU A 130 6.44 -8.79 -11.91
N GLU A 131 7.01 -9.97 -12.19
CA GLU A 131 6.73 -11.20 -11.45
C GLU A 131 7.00 -11.00 -9.96
N THR A 132 8.15 -10.41 -9.63
CA THR A 132 8.52 -10.14 -8.22
C THR A 132 7.57 -9.14 -7.55
N GLU A 133 7.13 -8.10 -8.26
CA GLU A 133 6.16 -7.13 -7.71
C GLU A 133 4.77 -7.74 -7.52
N ILE A 134 4.36 -8.64 -8.41
CA ILE A 134 3.11 -9.40 -8.29
C ILE A 134 3.19 -10.32 -7.07
N GLU A 135 4.27 -11.10 -6.93
CA GLU A 135 4.48 -11.97 -5.78
C GLU A 135 4.49 -11.20 -4.46
N PHE A 136 5.16 -10.05 -4.42
CA PHE A 136 5.18 -9.17 -3.25
C PHE A 136 3.79 -8.62 -2.93
N SER A 137 3.03 -8.21 -3.96
CA SER A 137 1.67 -7.70 -3.79
C SER A 137 0.73 -8.78 -3.29
N ASP A 138 0.80 -9.99 -3.84
CA ASP A 138 0.00 -11.13 -3.41
C ASP A 138 0.31 -11.49 -1.96
N ALA A 139 1.58 -11.51 -1.56
CA ALA A 139 1.98 -11.74 -0.17
C ALA A 139 1.42 -10.68 0.78
N ILE A 140 1.42 -9.40 0.40
CA ILE A 140 0.82 -8.33 1.20
C ILE A 140 -0.70 -8.47 1.25
N ILE A 141 -1.35 -8.77 0.14
CA ILE A 141 -2.81 -8.97 0.09
C ILE A 141 -3.19 -10.14 1.00
N ASP A 142 -2.45 -11.23 0.98
CA ASP A 142 -2.64 -12.39 1.85
C ASP A 142 -2.41 -12.03 3.32
N GLU A 143 -1.39 -11.24 3.64
CA GLU A 143 -1.14 -10.77 5.00
C GLU A 143 -2.29 -9.87 5.49
N ILE A 144 -2.74 -8.91 4.67
CA ILE A 144 -3.89 -8.04 4.96
C ILE A 144 -5.15 -8.89 5.12
N ALA A 145 -5.41 -9.84 4.21
CA ALA A 145 -6.57 -10.72 4.28
C ALA A 145 -6.55 -11.57 5.55
N THR A 146 -5.38 -12.09 5.93
CA THR A 146 -5.18 -12.85 7.16
C THR A 146 -5.40 -11.99 8.41
N HIS A 147 -4.94 -10.74 8.39
CA HIS A 147 -5.06 -9.81 9.52
C HIS A 147 -6.48 -9.27 9.71
N TYR A 148 -7.16 -8.91 8.63
CA TYR A 148 -8.48 -8.26 8.67
C TYR A 148 -9.66 -9.22 8.50
N SER A 149 -9.43 -10.44 8.01
CA SER A 149 -10.45 -11.49 7.89
C SER A 149 -9.92 -12.84 8.40
N PRO A 150 -9.69 -13.00 9.72
CA PRO A 150 -9.15 -14.23 10.32
C PRO A 150 -10.05 -15.48 10.18
N GLY A 151 -11.15 -15.41 9.42
CA GLY A 151 -12.05 -16.52 9.11
C GLY A 151 -12.12 -16.92 7.63
N THR A 152 -11.48 -16.18 6.71
CA THR A 152 -11.48 -16.50 5.26
C THR A 152 -10.15 -17.03 4.75
N ALA A 153 -9.10 -17.05 5.58
CA ALA A 153 -7.74 -17.47 5.23
C ALA A 153 -7.59 -18.96 4.85
N ALA A 154 -8.69 -19.73 4.85
CA ALA A 154 -8.75 -20.99 4.15
C ALA A 154 -9.83 -20.88 3.06
N LEU A 155 -9.53 -20.15 1.98
CA LEU A 155 -10.07 -20.52 0.68
C LEU A 155 -9.60 -21.96 0.47
N GLY A 156 -10.48 -22.91 0.79
CA GLY A 156 -10.19 -24.33 0.73
C GLY A 156 -9.53 -24.62 -0.62
N THR A 157 -8.39 -25.31 -0.56
CA THR A 157 -7.64 -25.82 -1.70
C THR A 157 -8.58 -26.14 -2.86
N TYR A 158 -8.43 -25.44 -3.97
CA TYR A 158 -9.21 -25.63 -5.19
C TYR A 158 -9.28 -27.13 -5.53
N ASP A 159 -10.46 -27.73 -5.36
CA ASP A 159 -10.67 -29.15 -5.62
C ASP A 159 -10.99 -29.37 -7.10
N ALA A 160 -9.92 -29.51 -7.89
CA ALA A 160 -10.00 -29.79 -9.31
C ALA A 160 -10.77 -31.08 -9.63
N ALA A 161 -10.76 -32.07 -8.73
CA ALA A 161 -11.46 -33.34 -8.93
C ALA A 161 -12.97 -33.17 -8.78
N ALA A 162 -13.43 -32.32 -7.85
CA ALA A 162 -14.83 -31.96 -7.70
C ALA A 162 -15.37 -31.23 -8.94
N LEU A 163 -14.58 -30.33 -9.55
CA LEU A 163 -14.97 -29.61 -10.77
C LEU A 163 -15.10 -30.54 -11.97
N GLU A 164 -14.16 -31.47 -12.17
CA GLU A 164 -14.24 -32.43 -13.27
C GLU A 164 -15.40 -33.40 -13.08
N THR A 165 -15.69 -33.83 -11.85
CA THR A 165 -16.86 -34.66 -11.53
C THR A 165 -18.18 -33.92 -11.85
N TYR A 166 -18.26 -32.62 -11.57
CA TYR A 166 -19.41 -31.79 -11.96
C TYR A 166 -19.55 -31.71 -13.49
N ARG A 167 -18.44 -31.52 -14.22
CA ARG A 167 -18.46 -31.42 -15.69
C ARG A 167 -18.87 -32.72 -16.37
N SER A 168 -18.46 -33.86 -15.83
CA SER A 168 -18.77 -35.19 -16.38
C SER A 168 -20.13 -35.75 -15.97
N SER A 169 -20.85 -35.09 -15.05
CA SER A 169 -22.14 -35.58 -14.54
C SER A 169 -23.32 -35.21 -15.45
N ASP A 170 -24.36 -36.06 -15.41
CA ASP A 170 -25.57 -35.86 -16.20
C ASP A 170 -26.33 -34.59 -15.77
N GLU A 171 -27.14 -34.03 -16.67
CA GLU A 171 -27.84 -32.76 -16.45
C GLU A 171 -28.72 -32.76 -15.19
N SER A 172 -29.34 -33.89 -14.86
CA SER A 172 -30.12 -34.05 -13.62
C SER A 172 -29.25 -33.99 -12.37
N GLU A 173 -28.06 -34.59 -12.40
CA GLU A 173 -27.13 -34.62 -11.27
C GLU A 173 -26.49 -33.25 -11.04
N ARG A 174 -26.15 -32.53 -12.12
CA ARG A 174 -25.66 -31.14 -12.05
C ARG A 174 -26.70 -30.21 -11.44
N ALA A 175 -27.97 -30.36 -11.84
CA ALA A 175 -29.05 -29.54 -11.29
C ALA A 175 -29.23 -29.76 -9.78
N ASP A 176 -29.08 -31.00 -9.30
CA ASP A 176 -29.18 -31.31 -7.88
C ASP A 176 -27.94 -30.87 -7.08
N GLN A 177 -26.74 -31.01 -7.64
CA GLN A 177 -25.51 -30.45 -7.06
C GLN A 177 -25.58 -28.93 -6.95
N TYR A 178 -26.08 -28.25 -7.98
CA TYR A 178 -26.28 -26.80 -7.98
C TYR A 178 -27.30 -26.36 -6.91
N ARG A 179 -28.41 -27.10 -6.75
CA ARG A 179 -29.39 -26.83 -5.69
C ARG A 179 -28.81 -26.99 -4.29
N ARG A 180 -28.01 -28.04 -4.05
CA ARG A 180 -27.32 -28.24 -2.77
C ARG A 180 -26.37 -27.09 -2.48
N LEU A 181 -25.59 -26.67 -3.47
CA LEU A 181 -24.66 -25.56 -3.35
C LEU A 181 -25.38 -24.23 -3.07
N LEU A 182 -26.53 -23.99 -3.71
CA LEU A 182 -27.38 -22.83 -3.40
C LEU A 182 -27.92 -22.86 -1.96
N GLN A 183 -28.35 -24.02 -1.47
CA GLN A 183 -28.81 -24.18 -0.09
C GLN A 183 -27.68 -23.96 0.91
N GLU A 184 -26.48 -24.45 0.60
CA GLU A 184 -25.29 -24.27 1.43
C GLU A 184 -24.83 -22.81 1.44
N VAL A 185 -24.83 -22.13 0.29
CA VAL A 185 -24.56 -20.68 0.21
C VAL A 185 -25.61 -19.90 1.00
N GLN A 186 -26.89 -20.26 0.95
CA GLN A 186 -27.92 -19.61 1.77
C GLN A 186 -27.70 -19.85 3.27
N LYS A 187 -27.34 -21.08 3.65
CA LYS A 187 -27.02 -21.45 5.03
C LYS A 187 -25.81 -20.66 5.53
N LEU A 188 -24.70 -20.67 4.79
CA LEU A 188 -23.50 -19.92 5.13
C LEU A 188 -23.78 -18.41 5.19
N ARG A 189 -24.54 -17.84 4.25
CA ARG A 189 -24.96 -16.43 4.33
C ARG A 189 -25.78 -16.15 5.58
N SER A 190 -26.63 -17.07 6.01
CA SER A 190 -27.40 -16.91 7.25
C SER A 190 -26.53 -17.03 8.51
N GLU A 191 -25.51 -17.90 8.50
CA GLU A 191 -24.53 -18.07 9.58
C GLU A 191 -23.56 -16.88 9.66
N THR A 192 -23.07 -16.38 8.53
CA THR A 192 -22.25 -15.16 8.46
C THR A 192 -23.06 -13.91 8.84
N SER A 193 -24.34 -13.83 8.47
CA SER A 193 -25.24 -12.76 8.93
C SER A 193 -25.50 -12.81 10.45
N GLN A 194 -25.36 -13.98 11.08
CA GLN A 194 -25.39 -14.12 12.53
C GLN A 194 -24.02 -13.84 13.19
N GLY A 195 -22.91 -14.10 12.50
CA GLY A 195 -21.54 -13.83 12.96
C GLY A 195 -21.10 -12.36 12.83
N ILE A 196 -21.68 -11.59 11.90
CA ILE A 196 -21.55 -10.13 11.79
C ILE A 196 -22.76 -9.45 12.45
N LYS A 197 -23.17 -9.93 13.61
CA LYS A 197 -23.65 -8.98 14.60
C LYS A 197 -22.40 -8.52 15.32
N ALA A 198 -21.89 -7.36 14.94
CA ALA A 198 -21.07 -6.58 15.86
C ALA A 198 -21.77 -6.68 17.20
N GLU A 199 -21.14 -7.32 18.19
CA GLU A 199 -21.62 -7.18 19.55
C GLU A 199 -21.74 -5.66 19.74
N PRO A 200 -22.95 -5.14 20.02
CA PRO A 200 -23.06 -3.73 20.31
C PRO A 200 -22.11 -3.50 21.46
N ASP A 201 -21.07 -2.68 21.24
CA ASP A 201 -20.10 -2.30 22.27
C ASP A 201 -20.87 -2.15 23.57
N GLY A 202 -20.63 -3.06 24.51
CA GLY A 202 -21.29 -3.01 25.80
C GLY A 202 -21.11 -1.61 26.37
N PRO A 203 -22.07 -1.07 27.14
CA PRO A 203 -21.95 0.27 27.69
C PRO A 203 -20.59 0.40 28.41
N ILE A 204 -19.72 1.25 27.87
CA ILE A 204 -18.34 1.44 28.33
C ILE A 204 -18.35 1.61 29.85
N ASN A 205 -17.64 0.75 30.58
CA ASN A 205 -17.65 0.83 32.02
C ASN A 205 -16.90 2.09 32.50
N THR A 206 -17.21 2.57 33.71
CA THR A 206 -16.62 3.81 34.24
C THR A 206 -15.08 3.80 34.25
N ARG A 207 -14.45 2.63 34.38
CA ARG A 207 -13.00 2.47 34.42
C ARG A 207 -12.36 2.60 33.03
N GLU A 208 -12.96 1.99 32.02
CA GLU A 208 -12.59 2.11 30.60
C GLU A 208 -12.78 3.54 30.13
N LYS A 209 -13.93 4.16 30.45
CA LYS A 209 -14.22 5.56 30.16
C LYS A 209 -13.14 6.49 30.72
N ASN A 210 -12.77 6.34 31.98
CA ASN A 210 -11.72 7.16 32.60
C ASN A 210 -10.34 6.89 31.99
N SER A 211 -10.05 5.66 31.59
CA SER A 211 -8.80 5.29 30.91
C SER A 211 -8.69 5.96 29.55
N LEU A 212 -9.74 5.90 28.74
CA LEU A 212 -9.82 6.56 27.43
C LEU A 212 -9.70 8.09 27.56
N LEU A 213 -10.44 8.71 28.50
CA LEU A 213 -10.32 10.15 28.77
C LEU A 213 -8.91 10.55 29.18
N THR A 214 -8.19 9.71 29.93
CA THR A 214 -6.79 9.97 30.30
C THR A 214 -5.87 9.94 29.07
N VAL A 215 -6.05 8.95 28.18
CA VAL A 215 -5.26 8.83 26.94
C VAL A 215 -5.51 10.04 26.04
N ILE A 216 -6.77 10.42 25.84
CA ILE A 216 -7.15 11.62 25.08
C ILE A 216 -6.52 12.86 25.72
N GLY A 217 -6.53 12.99 27.04
CA GLY A 217 -5.88 14.10 27.75
C GLY A 217 -4.37 14.17 27.54
N ALA A 218 -3.69 13.02 27.55
CA ALA A 218 -2.24 12.95 27.30
C ALA A 218 -1.91 13.37 25.86
N LEU A 219 -2.67 12.91 24.88
CA LEU A 219 -2.50 13.28 23.47
C LEU A 219 -2.74 14.78 23.24
N ILE A 220 -3.77 15.36 23.86
CA ILE A 220 -4.05 16.79 23.75
C ILE A 220 -2.96 17.62 24.43
N THR A 221 -2.43 17.17 25.56
CA THR A 221 -1.31 17.83 26.24
C THR A 221 -0.05 17.79 25.38
N ALA A 222 0.24 16.66 24.72
CA ALA A 222 1.36 16.53 23.79
C ALA A 222 1.22 17.42 22.54
N LEU A 223 -0.02 17.77 22.17
CA LEU A 223 -0.33 18.66 21.05
C LEU A 223 -0.56 20.13 21.49
N SER A 224 -0.33 20.47 22.76
CA SER A 224 -0.67 21.78 23.34
C SER A 224 -0.02 22.96 22.62
N ASP A 225 1.22 22.82 22.14
CA ASP A 225 1.92 23.84 21.35
C ASP A 225 1.29 24.12 19.98
N ARG A 226 0.41 23.22 19.51
CA ARG A 226 -0.24 23.28 18.19
C ARG A 226 -1.74 23.54 18.27
N LEU A 227 -2.31 23.59 19.48
CA LEU A 227 -3.75 23.75 19.68
C LEU A 227 -4.06 25.07 20.41
N PRO A 228 -5.02 25.87 19.92
CA PRO A 228 -5.44 27.09 20.61
C PRO A 228 -6.06 26.77 21.98
N GLU A 229 -6.11 27.78 22.86
CA GLU A 229 -6.70 27.64 24.19
C GLU A 229 -8.23 27.81 24.19
N GLY A 230 -8.86 27.27 25.25
CA GLY A 230 -10.29 27.44 25.52
C GLY A 230 -11.22 26.84 24.46
N TYR A 231 -12.33 27.52 24.17
CA TYR A 231 -13.37 27.04 23.25
C TYR A 231 -12.85 26.77 21.82
N LYS A 232 -11.83 27.52 21.39
CA LYS A 232 -11.19 27.32 20.07
C LYS A 232 -10.46 25.97 19.99
N ARG A 233 -10.04 25.40 21.12
CA ARG A 233 -9.49 24.03 21.20
C ARG A 233 -10.51 22.99 20.78
N ALA A 234 -11.73 23.10 21.31
CA ALA A 234 -12.83 22.18 20.99
C ALA A 234 -13.19 22.27 19.50
N GLN A 235 -13.16 23.47 18.92
CA GLN A 235 -13.41 23.69 17.49
C GLN A 235 -12.30 23.07 16.61
N ALA A 236 -11.03 23.22 17.00
CA ALA A 236 -9.91 22.61 16.29
C ALA A 236 -9.99 21.07 16.33
N VAL A 237 -10.27 20.49 17.49
CA VAL A 237 -10.43 19.03 17.64
C VAL A 237 -11.64 18.51 16.86
N ALA A 238 -12.78 19.20 16.88
CA ALA A 238 -13.95 18.84 16.06
C ALA A 238 -13.60 18.82 14.56
N SER A 239 -12.86 19.82 14.07
CA SER A 239 -12.43 19.86 12.67
C SER A 239 -11.47 18.73 12.29
N LEU A 240 -10.66 18.23 13.23
CA LEU A 240 -9.79 17.06 13.02
C LEU A 240 -10.61 15.77 12.96
N THR A 241 -11.63 15.65 13.82
CA THR A 241 -12.53 14.48 13.80
C THR A 241 -13.38 14.44 12.54
N ASP A 242 -13.75 15.60 11.98
CA ASP A 242 -14.46 15.68 10.69
C ASP A 242 -13.60 15.16 9.54
N ARG A 243 -12.30 15.45 9.52
CA ARG A 243 -11.36 15.02 8.46
C ARG A 243 -11.18 13.50 8.38
N ILE A 244 -11.36 12.80 9.49
CA ILE A 244 -11.27 11.34 9.57
C ILE A 244 -12.65 10.67 9.42
N GLY A 245 -13.69 11.42 9.08
CA GLY A 245 -15.05 10.92 8.89
C GLY A 245 -15.83 10.64 10.18
N ALA A 246 -15.30 11.02 11.34
CA ALA A 246 -15.92 10.82 12.66
C ALA A 246 -16.46 12.13 13.23
N SER A 247 -17.39 12.77 12.53
CA SER A 247 -17.86 14.13 12.85
C SER A 247 -18.46 14.24 14.26
N LEU A 248 -17.92 15.15 15.07
CA LEU A 248 -18.38 15.43 16.43
C LEU A 248 -18.69 16.92 16.61
N SER A 249 -19.79 17.22 17.30
CA SER A 249 -20.14 18.61 17.59
C SER A 249 -19.12 19.26 18.53
N VAL A 250 -18.80 20.53 18.32
CA VAL A 250 -17.90 21.32 19.17
C VAL A 250 -18.34 21.28 20.64
N ASN A 251 -19.65 21.29 20.90
CA ASN A 251 -20.22 21.21 22.25
C ASN A 251 -19.99 19.84 22.89
N THR A 252 -19.99 18.76 22.11
CA THR A 252 -19.66 17.41 22.59
C THR A 252 -18.18 17.35 22.96
N VAL A 253 -17.31 17.87 22.10
CA VAL A 253 -15.86 17.92 22.34
C VAL A 253 -15.56 18.76 23.59
N ASP A 254 -16.13 19.96 23.73
CA ASP A 254 -15.93 20.83 24.90
C ASP A 254 -16.33 20.14 26.23
N LYS A 255 -17.45 19.40 26.23
CA LYS A 255 -17.87 18.60 27.39
C LYS A 255 -16.87 17.49 27.73
N ILE A 256 -16.32 16.82 26.71
CA ILE A 256 -15.32 15.76 26.89
C ILE A 256 -14.03 16.37 27.44
N LEU A 257 -13.55 17.48 26.88
CA LEU A 257 -12.34 18.16 27.36
C LEU A 257 -12.44 18.55 28.83
N LYS A 258 -13.58 19.06 29.28
CA LYS A 258 -13.83 19.37 30.70
C LYS A 258 -13.85 18.13 31.60
N GLN A 259 -14.20 16.96 31.07
CA GLN A 259 -14.19 15.69 31.82
C GLN A 259 -12.80 15.07 31.92
N ILE A 260 -11.87 15.44 31.03
CA ILE A 260 -10.49 14.93 31.03
C ILE A 260 -9.76 15.35 32.30
N ASP A 261 -9.83 16.62 32.70
CA ASP A 261 -9.12 17.13 33.88
C ASP A 261 -9.49 16.34 35.13
N ALA A 262 -10.80 16.12 35.34
CA ALA A 262 -11.31 15.32 36.44
C ALA A 262 -10.89 13.84 36.37
N ALA A 263 -10.72 13.26 35.17
CA ALA A 263 -10.27 11.89 35.00
C ALA A 263 -8.75 11.74 35.27
N VAL A 264 -7.95 12.71 34.82
CA VAL A 264 -6.49 12.76 35.06
C VAL A 264 -6.20 12.92 36.55
N ASP A 265 -6.92 13.80 37.24
CA ASP A 265 -6.74 14.03 38.68
C ASP A 265 -7.09 12.80 39.52
N ARG A 266 -8.18 12.09 39.17
CA ARG A 266 -8.54 10.82 39.84
C ARG A 266 -7.46 9.76 39.68
N ARG A 267 -6.82 9.68 38.51
CA ARG A 267 -5.75 8.70 38.25
C ARG A 267 -4.43 9.07 38.93
N ARG A 268 -4.10 10.36 39.01
CA ARG A 268 -2.96 10.85 39.81
C ARG A 268 -3.15 10.60 41.31
N GLY A 269 -4.37 10.73 41.82
CA GLY A 269 -4.71 10.42 43.21
C GLY A 269 -4.71 8.93 43.54
N ALA A 270 -4.99 8.05 42.57
CA ALA A 270 -4.97 6.59 42.75
C ALA A 270 -3.56 5.96 42.72
N ASN A 271 -2.56 6.69 42.21
CA ASN A 271 -1.16 6.27 42.11
C ASN A 271 -0.25 6.90 43.19
N ARG A 272 -0.82 7.58 44.18
CA ARG A 272 -0.14 8.06 45.40
C ARG A 272 -0.54 7.18 46.57
#